data_AF-A0A1H4BJA4-F1
#
_entry.id   AF-A0A1H4BJA4-F1
#
_cell.length_a   1.000
_cell.length_b   1.000
_cell.length_c   1.000
_cell.angle_alpha   90.00
_cell.angle_beta   90.00
_cell.angle_gamma   90.00
#
_symmetry.space_group_name_H-M   'P 1'
#
loop_
_entity.id
_entity.type
_entity.pdbx_description
1 polymer ?
#
loop_
_entity_poly.entity_id
_entity_poly.type
_entity_poly.pdbx_seq_one_letter_code
_entity_poly.pdbx_strand_id
1 'polypeptide(L)'
;MKKVLILMLALTGLFACKKGMQDFRNAKPLSATDVSTYDFLKQQGGLYDTLLLLIDRANLADTLKSENVTFFVPQDNSIQAAIRNLNYTRQRLGDNNNWTLDSVPVKVWDSLLRRYILRGNVTADSLRYADGSNLVSLYGREMNGKTVRTNASGVVGAGTTVLQYSDKNESRFTRDWSQAYTQNVDIKTKNGIVHILEERHVFGFTSLAGMAYPKSLEPAQGPYLGYPLEIPGIVNAADYDEGPTGIAYRVSNSNGNKAYRQDGPGTETCSTGDTQVSPGGLYNVGWTSDGDWLRYTVTIKEAGDYKVEIRTAGGGDGIIYLTVDDNQRVSEDIPTPSTGGWQTWRSNFGTCTLPEGKHLLYVQIKRANLNLHRLIFTKL
;
A
#
# COMPACT_ATOMS: atom_id res chain seq x y z
N MET A 1 11.99 -70.54 -49.35
CA MET A 1 11.02 -69.56 -48.85
C MET A 1 10.75 -69.83 -47.37
N LYS A 2 10.95 -68.79 -46.54
CA LYS A 2 10.29 -68.50 -45.25
C LYS A 2 10.50 -69.40 -44.00
N LYS A 3 11.32 -68.84 -43.09
CA LYS A 3 11.09 -68.64 -41.64
C LYS A 3 11.04 -69.92 -40.78
N VAL A 4 12.00 -70.34 -39.95
CA VAL A 4 12.91 -69.64 -39.00
C VAL A 4 12.21 -68.51 -38.26
N LEU A 5 11.86 -68.74 -36.98
CA LEU A 5 11.98 -67.81 -35.83
C LEU A 5 10.94 -68.15 -34.72
N ILE A 6 11.08 -69.29 -34.05
CA ILE A 6 10.39 -69.57 -32.77
C ILE A 6 11.38 -70.29 -31.85
N LEU A 7 12.42 -69.59 -31.40
CA LEU A 7 13.22 -70.03 -30.25
C LEU A 7 14.07 -68.88 -29.69
N MET A 8 13.44 -67.76 -29.35
CA MET A 8 14.14 -66.66 -28.67
C MET A 8 13.18 -65.79 -27.85
N LEU A 9 12.37 -66.40 -26.99
CA LEU A 9 11.45 -65.64 -26.12
C LEU A 9 11.27 -66.24 -24.72
N ALA A 10 12.28 -66.95 -24.19
CA ALA A 10 12.15 -67.62 -22.89
C ALA A 10 13.34 -67.41 -21.93
N LEU A 11 14.29 -66.50 -22.20
CA LEU A 11 15.45 -66.33 -21.32
C LEU A 11 15.96 -64.88 -21.19
N THR A 12 15.05 -63.91 -21.05
CA THR A 12 15.40 -62.54 -20.66
C THR A 12 14.43 -62.03 -19.59
N GLY A 13 14.43 -62.67 -18.44
CA GLY A 13 13.80 -62.15 -17.23
C GLY A 13 14.70 -62.54 -16.06
N LEU A 14 15.02 -61.58 -15.20
CA LEU A 14 15.91 -61.69 -14.03
C LEU A 14 17.38 -61.23 -14.24
N PHE A 15 17.58 -60.07 -14.86
CA PHE A 15 18.58 -59.13 -14.33
C PHE A 15 17.85 -57.96 -13.68
N ALA A 16 17.33 -58.20 -12.47
CA ALA A 16 16.92 -57.14 -11.58
C ALA A 16 18.19 -56.42 -11.10
N CYS A 17 18.60 -55.38 -11.82
CA CYS A 17 19.42 -54.34 -11.22
C CYS A 17 18.68 -53.86 -9.96
N LYS A 18 19.21 -54.17 -8.77
CA LYS A 18 18.90 -53.43 -7.54
C LYS A 18 19.42 -52.00 -7.68
N LYS A 19 18.84 -51.21 -8.59
CA LYS A 19 18.85 -49.76 -8.45
C LYS A 19 17.75 -49.48 -7.46
N GLY A 20 18.12 -49.39 -6.19
CA GLY A 20 17.25 -48.82 -5.16
C GLY A 20 16.62 -47.56 -5.74
N MET A 21 15.31 -47.41 -5.54
CA MET A 21 14.56 -46.23 -5.90
C MET A 21 15.28 -45.02 -5.30
N GLN A 22 16.18 -44.41 -6.08
CA GLN A 22 16.70 -43.10 -5.76
C GLN A 22 15.50 -42.20 -5.89
N ASP A 23 15.00 -41.81 -4.73
CA ASP A 23 13.95 -40.83 -4.56
C ASP A 23 14.19 -39.71 -5.58
N PHE A 24 13.34 -39.61 -6.61
CA PHE A 24 13.28 -38.47 -7.53
C PHE A 24 12.79 -37.19 -6.81
N ARG A 25 12.93 -37.17 -5.49
CA ARG A 25 12.49 -36.14 -4.54
C ARG A 25 13.62 -35.22 -4.13
N ASN A 26 14.85 -35.38 -4.62
CA ASN A 26 15.89 -34.40 -4.37
C ASN A 26 16.09 -33.57 -5.64
N ALA A 27 15.58 -32.34 -5.63
CA ALA A 27 15.85 -31.41 -6.71
C ALA A 27 17.36 -31.11 -6.67
N LYS A 28 18.12 -31.73 -7.57
CA LYS A 28 19.51 -31.30 -7.78
C LYS A 28 19.46 -29.87 -8.35
N PRO A 29 20.33 -28.95 -7.89
CA PRO A 29 20.38 -27.60 -8.43
C PRO A 29 20.51 -27.65 -9.95
N LEU A 30 19.62 -26.94 -10.66
CA LEU A 30 19.54 -26.95 -12.13
C LEU A 30 20.83 -26.45 -12.79
N SER A 31 21.60 -25.62 -12.08
CA SER A 31 22.91 -25.12 -12.48
C SER A 31 23.70 -24.65 -11.24
N ALA A 32 25.01 -24.88 -11.22
CA ALA A 32 25.91 -24.38 -10.19
C ALA A 32 27.04 -23.57 -10.83
N THR A 33 27.44 -22.48 -10.20
CA THR A 33 28.53 -21.61 -10.65
C THR A 33 29.45 -21.22 -9.50
N ASP A 34 30.72 -21.02 -9.80
CA ASP A 34 31.76 -20.67 -8.83
C ASP A 34 31.90 -19.16 -8.60
N VAL A 35 31.06 -18.34 -9.25
CA VAL A 35 31.04 -16.88 -9.06
C VAL A 35 29.99 -16.46 -8.02
N SER A 36 30.16 -15.26 -7.48
CA SER A 36 29.20 -14.70 -6.50
C SER A 36 27.81 -14.49 -7.10
N THR A 37 26.79 -14.32 -6.28
CA THR A 37 25.43 -14.01 -6.75
C THR A 37 25.39 -12.75 -7.60
N TYR A 38 26.10 -11.69 -7.19
CA TYR A 38 26.18 -10.46 -7.97
C TYR A 38 26.89 -10.66 -9.33
N ASP A 39 28.01 -11.39 -9.35
CA ASP A 39 28.77 -11.63 -10.58
C ASP A 39 28.02 -12.59 -11.53
N PHE A 40 27.26 -13.53 -10.98
CA PHE A 40 26.37 -14.39 -11.75
C PHE A 40 25.37 -13.56 -12.55
N LEU A 41 24.74 -12.55 -11.93
CA LEU A 41 23.80 -11.65 -12.61
C LEU A 41 24.49 -10.83 -13.70
N LYS A 42 25.70 -10.31 -13.43
CA LYS A 42 26.50 -9.59 -14.44
C LYS A 42 26.83 -10.44 -15.68
N GLN A 43 27.05 -11.74 -15.49
CA GLN A 43 27.37 -12.65 -16.60
C GLN A 43 26.17 -12.95 -17.52
N GLN A 44 24.94 -12.70 -17.08
CA GLN A 44 23.75 -12.94 -17.90
C GLN A 44 23.52 -11.85 -18.97
N GLY A 45 24.40 -10.83 -19.03
CA GLY A 45 24.30 -9.74 -20.00
C GLY A 45 23.12 -8.81 -19.73
N GLY A 46 22.56 -8.23 -20.79
CA GLY A 46 21.55 -7.15 -20.71
C GLY A 46 20.17 -7.52 -20.13
N LEU A 47 20.05 -8.67 -19.47
CA LEU A 47 18.83 -9.12 -18.81
C LEU A 47 18.62 -8.48 -17.42
N TYR A 48 19.70 -8.05 -16.77
CA TYR A 48 19.68 -7.53 -15.39
C TYR A 48 20.40 -6.19 -15.23
N ASP A 49 20.62 -5.43 -16.32
CA ASP A 49 21.35 -4.15 -16.27
C ASP A 49 20.64 -3.15 -15.34
N THR A 50 19.31 -3.09 -15.42
CA THR A 50 18.49 -2.22 -14.57
C THR A 50 18.50 -2.69 -13.13
N LEU A 51 18.37 -3.99 -12.90
CA LEU A 51 18.46 -4.57 -11.56
C LEU A 51 19.83 -4.28 -10.92
N LEU A 52 20.92 -4.52 -11.64
CA LEU A 52 22.29 -4.29 -11.16
C LEU A 52 22.51 -2.81 -10.81
N LEU A 53 22.02 -1.89 -11.64
CA LEU A 53 22.05 -0.46 -11.34
C LEU A 53 21.34 -0.14 -10.01
N LEU A 54 20.17 -0.73 -9.76
CA LEU A 54 19.43 -0.50 -8.52
C LEU A 54 20.11 -1.15 -7.30
N ILE A 55 20.68 -2.34 -7.46
CA ILE A 55 21.49 -3.01 -6.42
C ILE A 55 22.66 -2.14 -5.99
N ASP A 56 23.39 -1.59 -6.96
CA ASP A 56 24.55 -0.74 -6.70
C ASP A 56 24.11 0.56 -6.00
N ARG A 57 23.03 1.19 -6.45
CA ARG A 57 22.48 2.41 -5.82
C ARG A 57 21.95 2.18 -4.41
N ALA A 58 21.40 1.01 -4.13
CA ALA A 58 20.93 0.61 -2.80
C ALA A 58 22.06 0.12 -1.88
N ASN A 59 23.32 0.12 -2.33
CA ASN A 59 24.47 -0.42 -1.60
C ASN A 59 24.29 -1.90 -1.18
N LEU A 60 23.71 -2.72 -2.07
CA LEU A 60 23.47 -4.16 -1.83
C LEU A 60 24.48 -5.07 -2.52
N ALA A 61 25.41 -4.51 -3.30
CA ALA A 61 26.40 -5.29 -4.05
C ALA A 61 27.28 -6.15 -3.13
N ASP A 62 27.75 -5.60 -2.02
CA ASP A 62 28.65 -6.33 -1.10
C ASP A 62 27.93 -7.49 -0.41
N THR A 63 26.66 -7.30 -0.02
CA THR A 63 25.80 -8.38 0.49
C THR A 63 25.69 -9.51 -0.54
N LEU A 64 25.43 -9.19 -1.81
CA LEU A 64 25.31 -10.20 -2.87
C LEU A 64 26.65 -10.81 -3.32
N LYS A 65 27.78 -10.19 -3.01
CA LYS A 65 29.12 -10.74 -3.31
C LYS A 65 29.66 -11.65 -2.21
N SER A 66 29.33 -11.36 -0.95
CA SER A 66 30.05 -11.92 0.20
C SER A 66 29.18 -12.64 1.22
N GLU A 67 27.93 -12.23 1.41
CA GLU A 67 27.06 -12.84 2.43
C GLU A 67 26.40 -14.11 1.92
N ASN A 68 26.07 -15.02 2.85
CA ASN A 68 25.27 -16.20 2.55
C ASN A 68 23.79 -15.83 2.46
N VAL A 69 23.27 -15.74 1.23
CA VAL A 69 21.91 -15.27 0.97
C VAL A 69 21.20 -16.11 -0.09
N THR A 70 19.86 -16.11 -0.01
CA THR A 70 18.99 -16.53 -1.11
C THR A 70 18.38 -15.31 -1.77
N PHE A 71 18.49 -15.21 -3.08
CA PHE A 71 17.93 -14.09 -3.84
C PHE A 71 16.85 -14.55 -4.81
N PHE A 72 15.63 -14.04 -4.61
CA PHE A 72 14.52 -14.14 -5.55
C PHE A 72 14.65 -13.03 -6.60
N VAL A 73 15.34 -13.29 -7.69
CA VAL A 73 15.80 -12.28 -8.65
C VAL A 73 14.62 -11.78 -9.49
N PRO A 74 14.20 -10.50 -9.35
CA PRO A 74 13.28 -9.88 -10.30
C PRO A 74 14.01 -9.55 -11.62
N GLN A 75 13.30 -9.57 -12.74
CA GLN A 75 13.90 -9.25 -14.05
C GLN A 75 13.72 -7.77 -14.42
N ASP A 76 14.51 -7.26 -15.35
CA ASP A 76 14.42 -5.85 -15.78
C ASP A 76 13.03 -5.46 -16.28
N ASN A 77 12.34 -6.34 -17.01
CA ASN A 77 10.96 -6.12 -17.47
C ASN A 77 9.99 -5.93 -16.28
N SER A 78 10.22 -6.62 -15.17
CA SER A 78 9.45 -6.48 -13.92
C SER A 78 9.59 -5.07 -13.31
N ILE A 79 10.80 -4.52 -13.35
CA ILE A 79 11.12 -3.17 -12.86
C ILE A 79 10.50 -2.11 -13.78
N GLN A 80 10.63 -2.30 -15.10
CA GLN A 80 10.00 -1.42 -16.09
C GLN A 80 8.48 -1.39 -15.94
N ALA A 81 7.84 -2.55 -15.77
CA ALA A 81 6.42 -2.63 -15.50
C ALA A 81 6.02 -1.89 -14.22
N ALA A 82 6.84 -1.99 -13.16
CA ALA A 82 6.58 -1.30 -11.91
C ALA A 82 6.67 0.24 -12.05
N ILE A 83 7.65 0.77 -12.80
CA ILE A 83 7.71 2.21 -13.13
C ILE A 83 6.52 2.65 -13.99
N ARG A 84 6.10 1.85 -14.98
CA ARG A 84 4.89 2.14 -15.77
C ARG A 84 3.66 2.23 -14.87
N ASN A 85 3.48 1.29 -13.96
CA ASN A 85 2.37 1.28 -13.01
C ASN A 85 2.42 2.49 -12.05
N LEU A 86 3.61 2.87 -11.58
CA LEU A 86 3.80 4.07 -10.77
C LEU A 86 3.40 5.34 -11.53
N ASN A 87 3.87 5.49 -12.78
CA ASN A 87 3.49 6.64 -13.60
C ASN A 87 2.00 6.66 -13.93
N TYR A 88 1.40 5.51 -14.22
CA TYR A 88 -0.04 5.39 -14.43
C TYR A 88 -0.82 5.85 -13.18
N THR A 89 -0.36 5.43 -12.00
CA THR A 89 -0.94 5.85 -10.72
C THR A 89 -0.81 7.37 -10.55
N ARG A 90 0.38 7.93 -10.79
CA ARG A 90 0.67 9.37 -10.67
C ARG A 90 -0.16 10.23 -11.64
N GLN A 91 -0.35 9.77 -12.88
CA GLN A 91 -1.23 10.42 -13.85
C GLN A 91 -2.68 10.45 -13.36
N ARG A 92 -3.18 9.36 -12.77
CA ARG A 92 -4.52 9.33 -12.14
C ARG A 92 -4.61 10.26 -10.92
N LEU A 93 -3.48 10.55 -10.28
CA LEU A 93 -3.33 11.52 -9.19
C LEU A 93 -3.17 12.98 -9.67
N GLY A 94 -3.30 13.24 -10.98
CA GLY A 94 -3.12 14.58 -11.55
C GLY A 94 -1.66 15.01 -11.72
N ASP A 95 -0.70 14.11 -11.46
CA ASP A 95 0.72 14.35 -11.66
C ASP A 95 1.20 13.71 -12.97
N ASN A 96 1.22 14.54 -14.02
CA ASN A 96 1.51 14.10 -15.39
C ASN A 96 3.01 14.04 -15.71
N ASN A 97 3.90 14.33 -14.75
CA ASN A 97 5.34 14.23 -14.99
C ASN A 97 5.75 12.77 -15.17
N ASN A 98 6.57 12.47 -16.17
CA ASN A 98 7.07 11.11 -16.40
C ASN A 98 8.22 10.79 -15.44
N TRP A 99 7.99 9.99 -14.39
CA TRP A 99 9.07 9.55 -13.50
C TRP A 99 9.88 8.43 -14.15
N THR A 100 11.18 8.50 -13.94
CA THR A 100 12.14 7.46 -14.30
C THR A 100 12.67 6.79 -13.03
N LEU A 101 13.62 5.87 -13.18
CA LEU A 101 14.28 5.23 -12.04
C LEU A 101 14.90 6.23 -11.05
N ASP A 102 15.41 7.35 -11.58
CA ASP A 102 16.07 8.41 -10.80
C ASP A 102 15.07 9.25 -9.99
N SER A 103 13.81 9.28 -10.40
CA SER A 103 12.77 10.04 -9.71
C SER A 103 12.31 9.35 -8.43
N VAL A 104 12.50 8.03 -8.31
CA VAL A 104 12.12 7.26 -7.13
C VAL A 104 13.24 7.34 -6.08
N PRO A 105 12.94 7.73 -4.82
CA PRO A 105 13.95 7.83 -3.78
C PRO A 105 14.71 6.52 -3.56
N VAL A 106 16.04 6.59 -3.45
CA VAL A 106 16.92 5.41 -3.27
C VAL A 106 16.50 4.53 -2.08
N LYS A 107 16.03 5.13 -0.97
CA LYS A 107 15.50 4.39 0.19
C LYS A 107 14.34 3.44 -0.14
N VAL A 108 13.53 3.77 -1.15
CA VAL A 108 12.42 2.94 -1.62
C VAL A 108 12.96 1.74 -2.39
N TRP A 109 13.93 1.96 -3.29
CA TRP A 109 14.61 0.88 -3.99
C TRP A 109 15.29 -0.09 -3.01
N ASP A 110 16.04 0.45 -2.05
CA ASP A 110 16.70 -0.33 -1.01
C ASP A 110 15.70 -1.18 -0.19
N SER A 111 14.63 -0.55 0.29
CA SER A 111 13.59 -1.26 1.06
C SER A 111 12.90 -2.36 0.27
N LEU A 112 12.62 -2.14 -1.02
CA LEU A 112 11.92 -3.11 -1.86
C LEU A 112 12.84 -4.23 -2.33
N LEU A 113 14.08 -3.93 -2.74
CA LEU A 113 15.07 -4.95 -3.17
C LEU A 113 15.33 -5.95 -2.04
N ARG A 114 15.45 -5.48 -0.80
CA ARG A 114 15.67 -6.35 0.36
C ARG A 114 14.53 -7.32 0.63
N ARG A 115 13.31 -7.06 0.16
CA ARG A 115 12.20 -8.04 0.24
C ARG A 115 12.44 -9.29 -0.58
N TYR A 116 13.35 -9.24 -1.55
CA TYR A 116 13.70 -10.37 -2.41
C TYR A 116 14.91 -11.15 -1.89
N ILE A 117 15.60 -10.64 -0.86
CA ILE A 117 16.83 -11.21 -0.32
C ILE A 117 16.54 -11.81 1.06
N LEU A 118 16.87 -13.09 1.22
CA LEU A 118 16.74 -13.83 2.47
C LEU A 118 18.12 -14.21 2.98
N ARG A 119 18.31 -14.27 4.30
CA ARG A 119 19.54 -14.80 4.89
C ARG A 119 19.58 -16.33 4.77
N GLY A 120 20.76 -16.86 4.47
CA GLY A 120 20.99 -18.29 4.36
C GLY A 120 20.46 -18.89 3.05
N ASN A 121 20.51 -20.22 2.99
CA ASN A 121 20.12 -21.01 1.83
C ASN A 121 18.68 -21.53 1.98
N VAL A 122 17.78 -21.03 1.13
CA VAL A 122 16.40 -21.49 1.01
C VAL A 122 16.26 -22.20 -0.33
N THR A 123 16.19 -23.53 -0.32
CA THR A 123 16.05 -24.35 -1.52
C THR A 123 14.59 -24.60 -1.86
N ALA A 124 14.28 -25.03 -3.09
CA ALA A 124 12.91 -25.44 -3.41
C ALA A 124 12.45 -26.65 -2.59
N ASP A 125 13.38 -27.47 -2.11
CA ASP A 125 13.07 -28.60 -1.25
C ASP A 125 12.66 -28.18 0.17
N SER A 126 13.14 -27.04 0.68
CA SER A 126 12.75 -26.53 2.00
C SER A 126 11.37 -25.84 2.04
N LEU A 127 10.74 -25.65 0.87
CA LEU A 127 9.46 -24.93 0.71
C LEU A 127 8.27 -25.85 0.34
N ARG A 128 8.40 -27.17 0.54
CA ARG A 128 7.41 -28.18 0.11
C ARG A 128 6.16 -28.30 0.99
N TYR A 129 6.07 -27.52 2.06
CA TYR A 129 4.91 -27.56 2.96
C TYR A 129 3.63 -27.12 2.24
N ALA A 130 2.50 -27.76 2.56
CA ALA A 130 1.24 -27.53 1.88
C ALA A 130 0.77 -26.05 1.96
N ASP A 131 1.03 -25.39 3.08
CA ASP A 131 0.69 -23.97 3.31
C ASP A 131 1.86 -23.01 2.97
N GLY A 132 2.95 -23.56 2.42
CA GLY A 132 4.21 -22.85 2.26
C GLY A 132 4.94 -22.64 3.60
N SER A 133 6.10 -21.99 3.52
CA SER A 133 6.92 -21.61 4.66
C SER A 133 6.88 -20.10 4.84
N ASN A 134 6.79 -19.64 6.09
CA ASN A 134 7.07 -18.25 6.41
C ASN A 134 8.57 -17.98 6.18
N LEU A 135 8.85 -16.90 5.46
CA LEU A 135 10.19 -16.43 5.13
C LEU A 135 10.37 -15.05 5.72
N VAL A 136 11.59 -14.72 6.13
CA VAL A 136 11.91 -13.40 6.69
C VAL A 136 12.96 -12.76 5.80
N SER A 137 12.59 -11.64 5.17
CA SER A 137 13.50 -10.89 4.31
C SER A 137 14.58 -10.16 5.11
N LEU A 138 15.58 -9.60 4.43
CA LEU A 138 16.74 -8.96 5.06
C LEU A 138 16.36 -7.81 6.04
N TYR A 139 15.16 -7.21 5.91
CA TYR A 139 14.61 -6.18 6.82
C TYR A 139 13.57 -6.70 7.83
N GLY A 140 13.45 -8.01 8.02
CA GLY A 140 12.50 -8.58 8.99
C GLY A 140 11.06 -8.66 8.47
N ARG A 141 10.82 -8.31 7.20
CA ARG A 141 9.48 -8.39 6.63
C ARG A 141 9.10 -9.83 6.34
N GLU A 142 7.91 -10.23 6.80
CA GLU A 142 7.37 -11.57 6.58
C GLU A 142 6.92 -11.75 5.13
N MET A 143 7.43 -12.82 4.52
CA MET A 143 7.14 -13.29 3.18
C MET A 143 6.65 -14.74 3.28
N ASN A 144 6.17 -15.31 2.18
CA ASN A 144 5.83 -16.73 2.10
C ASN A 144 6.49 -17.35 0.87
N GLY A 145 6.96 -18.58 0.99
CA GLY A 145 7.49 -19.37 -0.12
C GLY A 145 6.86 -20.74 -0.15
N LYS A 146 6.41 -21.19 -1.33
CA LYS A 146 5.78 -22.48 -1.50
C LYS A 146 6.22 -23.14 -2.81
N THR A 147 6.52 -24.42 -2.75
CA THR A 147 6.81 -25.21 -3.93
C THR A 147 5.52 -25.63 -4.62
N VAL A 148 5.43 -25.35 -5.92
CA VAL A 148 4.29 -25.68 -6.76
C VAL A 148 4.77 -26.51 -7.94
N ARG A 149 4.05 -27.59 -8.28
CA ARG A 149 4.32 -28.37 -9.49
C ARG A 149 3.39 -27.92 -10.60
N THR A 150 3.97 -27.63 -11.75
CA THR A 150 3.19 -27.38 -12.96
C THR A 150 2.63 -28.70 -13.52
N ASN A 151 1.65 -28.61 -14.42
CA ASN A 151 1.12 -29.78 -15.12
C ASN A 151 1.93 -30.03 -16.40
N ALA A 152 2.14 -31.30 -16.76
CA ALA A 152 2.73 -31.68 -18.03
C ALA A 152 1.86 -32.74 -18.70
N SER A 153 1.57 -32.55 -20.00
CA SER A 153 0.89 -33.53 -20.86
C SER A 153 -0.37 -34.17 -20.25
N GLY A 154 -1.24 -33.37 -19.63
CA GLY A 154 -2.51 -33.84 -19.05
C GLY A 154 -2.38 -34.57 -17.70
N VAL A 155 -1.17 -34.69 -17.15
CA VAL A 155 -0.93 -35.29 -15.83
C VAL A 155 -0.70 -34.19 -14.81
N VAL A 156 -1.57 -34.15 -13.80
CA VAL A 156 -1.51 -33.17 -12.71
C VAL A 156 -0.22 -33.36 -11.91
N GLY A 157 0.60 -32.30 -11.79
CA GLY A 157 1.83 -32.31 -10.98
C GLY A 157 3.02 -33.09 -11.55
N ALA A 158 3.02 -33.39 -12.86
CA ALA A 158 4.14 -34.02 -13.57
C ALA A 158 5.10 -33.01 -14.25
N GLY A 159 4.78 -31.72 -14.21
CA GLY A 159 5.60 -30.66 -14.79
C GLY A 159 6.72 -30.16 -13.87
N THR A 160 7.46 -29.18 -14.37
CA THR A 160 8.58 -28.55 -13.68
C THR A 160 8.16 -27.96 -12.34
N THR A 161 9.02 -28.12 -11.34
CA THR A 161 8.90 -27.50 -10.02
C THR A 161 9.20 -26.01 -10.13
N VAL A 162 8.26 -25.18 -9.67
CA VAL A 162 8.42 -23.73 -9.52
C VAL A 162 8.17 -23.35 -8.06
N LEU A 163 8.63 -22.17 -7.65
CA LEU A 163 8.29 -21.56 -6.37
C LEU A 163 7.27 -20.46 -6.58
N GLN A 164 6.27 -20.45 -5.72
CA GLN A 164 5.40 -19.33 -5.45
C GLN A 164 6.03 -18.53 -4.30
N TYR A 165 6.47 -17.32 -4.58
CA TYR A 165 7.04 -16.37 -3.62
C TYR A 165 6.05 -15.23 -3.41
N SER A 166 5.62 -15.00 -2.17
CA SER A 166 4.52 -14.09 -1.88
C SER A 166 4.91 -13.03 -0.86
N ASP A 167 4.57 -11.79 -1.18
CA ASP A 167 4.46 -10.68 -0.25
C ASP A 167 3.15 -10.82 0.52
N LYS A 168 3.22 -10.96 1.85
CA LYS A 168 2.04 -11.14 2.69
C LYS A 168 1.22 -9.86 2.87
N ASN A 169 1.72 -8.71 2.46
CA ASN A 169 1.11 -7.39 2.67
C ASN A 169 0.68 -7.17 4.13
N GLU A 170 1.49 -7.65 5.08
CA GLU A 170 1.22 -7.58 6.53
C GLU A 170 -0.13 -8.24 6.95
N SER A 171 -0.68 -9.09 6.08
CA SER A 171 -1.91 -9.82 6.32
C SER A 171 -1.62 -11.30 6.61
N ARG A 172 -2.42 -11.87 7.52
CA ARG A 172 -2.49 -13.32 7.73
C ARG A 172 -3.36 -14.03 6.70
N PHE A 173 -4.14 -13.30 5.91
CA PHE A 173 -5.08 -13.86 4.95
C PHE A 173 -4.46 -13.92 3.56
N THR A 174 -4.40 -15.13 2.99
CA THR A 174 -3.78 -15.39 1.69
C THR A 174 -4.39 -14.63 0.52
N ARG A 175 -5.66 -14.21 0.64
CA ARG A 175 -6.35 -13.38 -0.37
C ARG A 175 -5.72 -11.99 -0.54
N ASP A 176 -5.05 -11.49 0.49
CA ASP A 176 -4.40 -10.17 0.48
C ASP A 176 -2.93 -10.27 0.04
N TRP A 177 -2.42 -11.49 -0.17
CA TRP A 177 -1.03 -11.70 -0.54
C TRP A 177 -0.80 -11.44 -2.02
N SER A 178 0.32 -10.80 -2.35
CA SER A 178 0.76 -10.60 -3.72
C SER A 178 1.81 -11.64 -4.09
N GLN A 179 1.58 -12.39 -5.15
CA GLN A 179 2.31 -13.61 -5.46
C GLN A 179 3.14 -13.44 -6.74
N ALA A 180 4.34 -14.00 -6.73
CA ALA A 180 5.24 -14.12 -7.86
C ALA A 180 5.61 -15.59 -8.05
N TYR A 181 5.78 -16.03 -9.28
CA TYR A 181 6.27 -17.39 -9.57
C TYR A 181 7.70 -17.32 -10.10
N THR A 182 8.48 -18.38 -9.87
CA THR A 182 9.82 -18.52 -10.43
C THR A 182 9.80 -19.21 -11.78
N GLN A 183 10.66 -18.78 -12.69
CA GLN A 183 10.99 -19.49 -13.91
C GLN A 183 12.10 -20.53 -13.69
N ASN A 184 13.08 -20.21 -12.83
CA ASN A 184 14.18 -21.11 -12.48
C ASN A 184 14.37 -21.13 -10.97
N VAL A 185 14.72 -22.29 -10.44
CA VAL A 185 14.90 -22.52 -9.00
C VAL A 185 16.24 -23.20 -8.72
N ASP A 186 16.73 -23.02 -7.50
CA ASP A 186 17.93 -23.69 -6.97
C ASP A 186 19.19 -23.50 -7.83
N ILE A 187 19.41 -22.30 -8.38
CA ILE A 187 20.70 -21.96 -9.01
C ILE A 187 21.70 -21.71 -7.89
N LYS A 188 22.77 -22.50 -7.82
CA LYS A 188 23.77 -22.37 -6.77
C LYS A 188 24.89 -21.43 -7.22
N THR A 189 25.12 -20.38 -6.45
CA THR A 189 26.24 -19.45 -6.63
C THR A 189 27.29 -19.71 -5.53
N LYS A 190 28.46 -19.07 -5.62
CA LYS A 190 29.55 -19.22 -4.64
C LYS A 190 29.09 -18.94 -3.21
N ASN A 191 28.24 -17.94 -3.03
CA ASN A 191 27.80 -17.45 -1.73
C ASN A 191 26.30 -17.62 -1.49
N GLY A 192 25.56 -18.41 -2.27
CA GLY A 192 24.12 -18.50 -2.04
C GLY A 192 23.30 -19.31 -3.02
N ILE A 193 22.00 -19.06 -2.99
CA ILE A 193 21.00 -19.62 -3.89
C ILE A 193 20.29 -18.50 -4.64
N VAL A 194 20.07 -18.73 -5.93
CA VAL A 194 19.30 -17.84 -6.80
C VAL A 194 18.05 -18.57 -7.29
N HIS A 195 16.92 -17.89 -7.14
CA HIS A 195 15.64 -18.25 -7.77
C HIS A 195 15.25 -17.11 -8.71
N ILE A 196 15.10 -17.39 -10.00
CA ILE A 196 14.75 -16.35 -10.98
C ILE A 196 13.23 -16.25 -11.04
N LEU A 197 12.69 -15.06 -10.74
CA LEU A 197 11.26 -14.78 -10.87
C LEU A 197 10.88 -14.65 -12.34
N GLU A 198 9.66 -15.05 -12.68
CA GLU A 198 9.12 -14.86 -14.03
C GLU A 198 9.00 -13.38 -14.39
N GLU A 199 9.18 -13.06 -15.67
CA GLU A 199 9.13 -11.69 -16.19
C GLU A 199 7.81 -10.96 -15.93
N ARG A 200 6.70 -11.70 -15.81
CA ARG A 200 5.35 -11.17 -15.57
C ARG A 200 5.11 -10.67 -14.14
N HIS A 201 6.01 -10.98 -13.21
CA HIS A 201 5.99 -10.40 -11.87
C HIS A 201 6.17 -8.88 -11.94
N VAL A 202 5.55 -8.11 -11.04
CA VAL A 202 5.75 -6.66 -10.94
C VAL A 202 6.66 -6.35 -9.75
N PHE A 203 7.78 -5.67 -10.00
CA PHE A 203 8.75 -5.35 -8.96
C PHE A 203 8.11 -4.55 -7.83
N GLY A 204 8.48 -4.89 -6.60
CA GLY A 204 7.90 -4.31 -5.39
C GLY A 204 6.47 -4.74 -5.08
N PHE A 205 5.94 -5.74 -5.78
CA PHE A 205 4.57 -6.26 -5.59
C PHE A 205 3.54 -5.13 -5.71
N THR A 206 2.76 -4.88 -4.67
CA THR A 206 1.77 -3.79 -4.59
C THR A 206 2.33 -2.53 -3.91
N SER A 207 3.57 -2.56 -3.41
CA SER A 207 4.09 -1.53 -2.51
C SER A 207 4.87 -0.41 -3.19
N LEU A 208 5.39 -0.60 -4.41
CA LEU A 208 6.24 0.42 -5.05
C LEU A 208 5.53 1.77 -5.16
N ALA A 209 4.30 1.79 -5.66
CA ALA A 209 3.57 3.04 -5.86
C ALA A 209 3.36 3.80 -4.54
N GLY A 210 2.82 3.12 -3.51
CA GLY A 210 2.58 3.73 -2.20
C GLY A 210 3.86 4.14 -1.46
N MET A 211 5.00 3.48 -1.70
CA MET A 211 6.28 3.86 -1.07
C MET A 211 7.01 4.97 -1.83
N ALA A 212 7.02 4.93 -3.16
CA ALA A 212 7.71 5.90 -4.01
C ALA A 212 6.96 7.22 -4.10
N TYR A 213 5.63 7.14 -4.10
CA TYR A 213 4.74 8.28 -4.19
C TYR A 213 3.68 8.12 -3.09
N PRO A 214 4.03 8.45 -1.83
CA PRO A 214 3.14 8.27 -0.68
C PRO A 214 1.94 9.24 -0.68
N LYS A 215 1.61 9.86 -1.82
CA LYS A 215 0.24 10.34 -2.03
C LYS A 215 -0.62 9.10 -2.18
N SER A 216 -1.66 9.02 -1.34
CA SER A 216 -2.61 7.92 -1.31
C SER A 216 -2.89 7.35 -2.71
N LEU A 217 -2.82 6.02 -2.87
CA LEU A 217 -3.30 5.30 -4.07
C LEU A 217 -4.80 5.53 -4.33
N GLU A 218 -5.50 6.11 -3.35
CA GLU A 218 -6.74 6.88 -3.50
C GLU A 218 -6.39 8.39 -3.53
N PRO A 219 -6.05 8.98 -4.70
CA PRO A 219 -5.81 10.41 -4.93
C PRO A 219 -6.76 11.43 -4.34
N ALA A 220 -7.89 10.95 -3.88
CA ALA A 220 -9.08 11.74 -3.72
C ALA A 220 -9.64 11.49 -2.32
N GLN A 221 -8.87 11.01 -1.35
CA GLN A 221 -9.45 10.82 -0.03
C GLN A 221 -8.39 10.71 1.08
N GLY A 222 -8.35 11.68 1.98
CA GLY A 222 -7.53 11.57 3.21
C GLY A 222 -7.50 12.84 4.05
N PRO A 223 -6.90 12.80 5.26
CA PRO A 223 -6.69 13.99 6.05
C PRO A 223 -5.82 15.00 5.30
N TYR A 224 -6.30 16.23 5.18
CA TYR A 224 -5.63 17.26 4.38
C TYR A 224 -4.21 17.59 4.88
N LEU A 225 -4.01 17.55 6.20
CA LEU A 225 -2.70 17.82 6.79
C LEU A 225 -1.73 16.63 6.69
N GLY A 226 -2.16 15.52 6.06
CA GLY A 226 -1.40 14.27 5.95
C GLY A 226 -1.45 13.39 7.20
N TYR A 227 -2.16 13.81 8.25
CA TYR A 227 -2.36 13.05 9.49
C TYR A 227 -3.75 13.31 10.10
N PRO A 228 -4.34 12.33 10.82
CA PRO A 228 -5.62 12.52 11.51
C PRO A 228 -5.57 13.64 12.56
N LEU A 229 -6.66 14.39 12.74
CA LEU A 229 -6.79 15.38 13.80
C LEU A 229 -7.10 14.71 15.14
N GLU A 230 -6.53 15.21 16.23
CA GLU A 230 -6.69 14.61 17.56
C GLU A 230 -7.93 15.17 18.29
N ILE A 231 -8.72 14.28 18.92
CA ILE A 231 -9.84 14.61 19.81
C ILE A 231 -9.61 13.95 21.18
N PRO A 232 -9.58 14.69 22.31
CA PRO A 232 -9.86 16.12 22.46
C PRO A 232 -8.85 17.01 21.74
N GLY A 233 -9.31 18.15 21.22
CA GLY A 233 -8.51 19.03 20.39
C GLY A 233 -9.35 19.95 19.50
N ILE A 234 -8.69 20.56 18.53
CA ILE A 234 -9.29 21.55 17.63
C ILE A 234 -9.40 20.93 16.23
N VAL A 235 -10.57 21.09 15.62
CA VAL A 235 -10.83 20.78 14.21
C VAL A 235 -11.14 22.11 13.52
N ASN A 236 -10.18 22.65 12.76
CA ASN A 236 -10.44 23.83 11.94
C ASN A 236 -11.34 23.45 10.78
N ALA A 237 -12.32 24.29 10.47
CA ALA A 237 -13.28 24.00 9.42
C ALA A 237 -12.61 23.84 8.05
N ALA A 238 -11.60 24.67 7.78
CA ALA A 238 -10.87 24.72 6.52
C ALA A 238 -9.88 23.54 6.33
N ASP A 239 -9.60 22.76 7.39
CA ASP A 239 -8.74 21.57 7.36
C ASP A 239 -9.53 20.27 7.04
N TYR A 240 -10.67 20.39 6.35
CA TYR A 240 -11.45 19.24 5.90
C TYR A 240 -10.62 18.33 4.98
N ASP A 241 -10.92 17.04 5.00
CA ASP A 241 -10.22 16.03 4.24
C ASP A 241 -10.08 16.41 2.75
N GLU A 242 -8.95 16.07 2.13
CA GLU A 242 -8.81 16.18 0.68
C GLU A 242 -9.60 15.06 -0.01
N GLY A 243 -10.32 15.41 -1.07
CA GLY A 243 -11.06 14.45 -1.88
C GLY A 243 -12.16 15.00 -2.79
N PRO A 244 -12.87 14.15 -3.55
CA PRO A 244 -13.91 14.60 -4.45
C PRO A 244 -15.17 14.93 -3.64
N THR A 245 -16.01 15.75 -4.25
CA THR A 245 -17.36 16.01 -3.76
C THR A 245 -18.15 14.70 -3.62
N GLY A 246 -19.00 14.62 -2.60
CA GLY A 246 -19.74 13.42 -2.22
C GLY A 246 -18.94 12.41 -1.39
N ILE A 247 -17.63 12.60 -1.24
CA ILE A 247 -16.75 11.71 -0.47
C ILE A 247 -16.10 12.44 0.71
N ALA A 248 -15.30 13.48 0.46
CA ALA A 248 -14.61 14.25 1.51
C ALA A 248 -15.41 15.46 2.01
N TYR A 249 -16.30 15.97 1.16
CA TYR A 249 -17.24 17.03 1.47
C TYR A 249 -18.42 16.93 0.51
N ARG A 250 -19.53 17.59 0.84
CA ARG A 250 -20.56 17.96 -0.13
C ARG A 250 -20.88 19.43 0.08
N VAL A 251 -20.72 20.20 -0.99
CA VAL A 251 -21.18 21.58 -1.04
C VAL A 251 -22.09 21.78 -2.23
N SER A 252 -23.22 22.42 -1.99
CA SER A 252 -24.23 22.70 -3.02
C SER A 252 -23.93 24.01 -3.77
N ASN A 253 -23.07 24.85 -3.19
CA ASN A 253 -22.57 26.08 -3.79
C ASN A 253 -21.02 26.08 -3.83
N SER A 254 -20.45 25.97 -5.02
CA SER A 254 -18.99 25.95 -5.22
C SER A 254 -18.39 27.31 -5.60
N ASN A 255 -19.19 28.39 -5.61
CA ASN A 255 -18.76 29.73 -6.06
C ASN A 255 -18.06 30.54 -4.96
N GLY A 256 -17.81 29.96 -3.79
CA GLY A 256 -17.10 30.62 -2.71
C GLY A 256 -15.62 30.87 -3.02
N ASN A 257 -15.00 31.73 -2.23
CA ASN A 257 -13.58 32.05 -2.35
C ASN A 257 -12.67 30.82 -2.15
N LYS A 258 -11.41 30.92 -2.56
CA LYS A 258 -10.41 29.84 -2.50
C LYS A 258 -9.14 30.29 -1.78
N ALA A 259 -9.30 30.98 -0.65
CA ALA A 259 -8.20 31.62 0.07
C ALA A 259 -7.22 30.61 0.70
N TYR A 260 -7.70 29.42 1.03
CA TYR A 260 -6.88 28.33 1.60
C TYR A 260 -6.87 27.10 0.70
N ARG A 261 -8.04 26.74 0.20
CA ARG A 261 -8.32 25.51 -0.53
C ARG A 261 -8.82 25.81 -1.93
N GLN A 262 -8.26 25.15 -2.93
CA GLN A 262 -8.64 25.33 -4.35
C GLN A 262 -9.79 24.40 -4.79
N ASP A 263 -10.23 23.48 -3.93
CA ASP A 263 -11.30 22.52 -4.17
C ASP A 263 -12.66 23.00 -3.64
N GLY A 264 -13.64 22.10 -3.50
CA GLY A 264 -15.08 22.41 -3.44
C GLY A 264 -15.53 23.51 -2.46
N PRO A 265 -15.39 23.34 -1.13
CA PRO A 265 -15.84 24.31 -0.14
C PRO A 265 -15.24 25.71 -0.33
N GLY A 266 -16.05 26.75 -0.13
CA GLY A 266 -15.58 28.13 -0.12
C GLY A 266 -14.72 28.38 1.12
N THR A 267 -13.48 28.84 0.94
CA THR A 267 -12.59 29.27 2.03
C THR A 267 -12.23 30.74 1.91
N GLU A 268 -12.34 31.47 3.01
CA GLU A 268 -11.96 32.89 3.10
C GLU A 268 -11.18 33.15 4.39
N THR A 269 -10.39 34.22 4.40
CA THR A 269 -9.63 34.64 5.58
C THR A 269 -10.59 35.09 6.68
N CYS A 270 -10.43 34.53 7.88
CA CYS A 270 -11.14 34.99 9.07
C CYS A 270 -10.60 36.38 9.45
N SER A 271 -11.44 37.42 9.35
CA SER A 271 -10.99 38.81 9.47
C SER A 271 -10.87 39.30 10.92
N THR A 272 -11.21 38.47 11.90
CA THR A 272 -11.10 38.78 13.33
C THR A 272 -9.90 38.09 13.95
N GLY A 273 -9.37 38.64 15.06
CA GLY A 273 -8.25 38.08 15.84
C GLY A 273 -8.46 36.69 16.48
N ASP A 274 -9.42 35.91 15.96
CA ASP A 274 -9.63 34.49 16.22
C ASP A 274 -8.61 33.59 15.49
N THR A 275 -7.57 34.20 14.90
CA THR A 275 -6.50 33.53 14.18
C THR A 275 -5.74 32.56 15.08
N GLN A 276 -5.64 31.30 14.64
CA GLN A 276 -4.75 30.32 15.27
C GLN A 276 -3.54 30.06 14.39
N VAL A 277 -2.40 29.80 15.03
CA VAL A 277 -1.16 29.37 14.35
C VAL A 277 -1.25 27.87 14.05
N SER A 278 -2.21 27.51 13.20
CA SER A 278 -2.43 26.15 12.69
C SER A 278 -2.84 26.21 11.21
N PRO A 279 -2.54 25.20 10.39
CA PRO A 279 -2.67 25.30 8.93
C PRO A 279 -4.02 25.82 8.40
N GLY A 280 -5.18 25.47 8.94
CA GLY A 280 -6.48 26.09 8.56
C GLY A 280 -6.97 27.19 9.50
N GLY A 281 -6.24 27.50 10.57
CA GLY A 281 -6.71 28.34 11.68
C GLY A 281 -6.91 29.82 11.35
N LEU A 282 -6.40 30.29 10.21
CA LEU A 282 -6.60 31.65 9.68
C LEU A 282 -7.83 31.77 8.79
N TYR A 283 -8.50 30.67 8.48
CA TYR A 283 -9.54 30.61 7.46
C TYR A 283 -10.84 30.04 8.02
N ASN A 284 -11.95 30.46 7.42
CA ASN A 284 -13.25 29.83 7.65
C ASN A 284 -13.77 29.18 6.37
N VAL A 285 -14.68 28.22 6.54
CA VAL A 285 -15.55 27.77 5.47
C VAL A 285 -16.77 28.68 5.41
N GLY A 286 -17.16 29.07 4.21
CA GLY A 286 -18.32 29.91 3.95
C GLY A 286 -19.10 29.49 2.71
N TRP A 287 -20.08 30.30 2.32
CA TRP A 287 -21.02 29.98 1.22
C TRP A 287 -21.76 28.65 1.44
N THR A 288 -22.06 28.33 2.69
CA THR A 288 -22.74 27.09 3.08
C THR A 288 -24.19 27.06 2.59
N SER A 289 -24.68 25.86 2.29
CA SER A 289 -26.08 25.58 1.93
C SER A 289 -26.68 24.49 2.83
N ASP A 290 -28.00 24.46 2.92
CA ASP A 290 -28.71 23.42 3.68
C ASP A 290 -28.35 22.03 3.14
N GLY A 291 -27.93 21.15 4.04
CA GLY A 291 -27.47 19.80 3.71
C GLY A 291 -26.00 19.72 3.30
N ASP A 292 -25.22 20.79 3.29
CA ASP A 292 -23.77 20.68 3.08
C ASP A 292 -23.10 19.92 4.24
N TRP A 293 -21.96 19.28 3.96
CA TRP A 293 -21.17 18.61 5.00
C TRP A 293 -19.69 18.59 4.67
N LEU A 294 -18.88 18.53 5.72
CA LEU A 294 -17.42 18.46 5.68
C LEU A 294 -16.97 17.23 6.49
N ARG A 295 -16.02 16.45 5.95
CA ARG A 295 -15.45 15.27 6.63
C ARG A 295 -14.04 15.54 7.11
N TYR A 296 -13.69 14.95 8.24
CA TYR A 296 -12.39 15.02 8.88
C TYR A 296 -11.97 13.62 9.33
N THR A 297 -10.78 13.19 8.97
CA THR A 297 -10.16 12.01 9.57
C THR A 297 -9.63 12.39 10.95
N VAL A 298 -10.10 11.71 12.00
CA VAL A 298 -9.77 12.02 13.39
C VAL A 298 -9.24 10.79 14.14
N THR A 299 -8.42 11.02 15.16
CA THR A 299 -8.09 10.06 16.22
C THR A 299 -8.74 10.52 17.51
N ILE A 300 -9.71 9.76 18.01
CA ILE A 300 -10.38 10.01 19.28
C ILE A 300 -9.66 9.20 20.35
N LYS A 301 -9.07 9.89 21.33
CA LYS A 301 -8.19 9.27 22.33
C LYS A 301 -8.91 8.32 23.28
N GLU A 302 -10.15 8.62 23.64
CA GLU A 302 -10.92 7.87 24.64
C GLU A 302 -12.42 7.90 24.33
N ALA A 303 -13.09 6.75 24.33
CA ALA A 303 -14.52 6.68 24.09
C ALA A 303 -15.32 7.42 25.20
N GLY A 304 -16.43 8.08 24.85
CA GLY A 304 -17.37 8.69 25.80
C GLY A 304 -17.83 10.08 25.40
N ASP A 305 -18.30 10.86 26.38
CA ASP A 305 -18.95 12.15 26.12
C ASP A 305 -17.94 13.30 26.02
N TYR A 306 -18.23 14.21 25.09
CA TYR A 306 -17.44 15.40 24.81
C TYR A 306 -18.35 16.62 24.73
N LYS A 307 -17.88 17.72 25.30
CA LYS A 307 -18.40 19.06 24.97
C LYS A 307 -17.82 19.47 23.64
N VAL A 308 -18.67 19.98 22.74
CA VAL A 308 -18.25 20.60 21.49
C VAL A 308 -18.56 22.09 21.51
N GLU A 309 -17.54 22.91 21.27
CA GLU A 309 -17.67 24.33 20.97
C GLU A 309 -17.58 24.52 19.46
N ILE A 310 -18.55 25.20 18.85
CA ILE A 310 -18.59 25.48 17.41
C ILE A 310 -18.52 26.99 17.21
N ARG A 311 -17.50 27.46 16.48
CA ARG A 311 -17.28 28.88 16.18
C ARG A 311 -17.90 29.24 14.83
N THR A 312 -18.94 30.08 14.84
CA THR A 312 -19.71 30.45 13.64
C THR A 312 -19.99 31.95 13.55
N ALA A 313 -20.23 32.44 12.34
CA ALA A 313 -20.68 33.81 12.03
C ALA A 313 -21.76 33.75 10.94
N GLY A 314 -22.73 34.65 10.90
CA GLY A 314 -23.81 34.55 9.91
C GLY A 314 -24.88 35.62 10.00
N GLY A 315 -25.57 35.85 8.88
CA GLY A 315 -26.70 36.78 8.78
C GLY A 315 -28.05 36.20 9.22
N GLY A 316 -28.14 34.88 9.41
CA GLY A 316 -29.36 34.19 9.81
C GLY A 316 -29.07 33.01 10.74
N ASP A 317 -30.13 32.34 11.21
CA ASP A 317 -29.99 31.18 12.09
C ASP A 317 -29.66 29.91 11.30
N GLY A 318 -28.65 29.18 11.77
CA GLY A 318 -28.24 27.88 11.26
C GLY A 318 -28.38 26.75 12.28
N ILE A 319 -28.10 25.53 11.85
CA ILE A 319 -28.09 24.32 12.67
C ILE A 319 -27.01 23.37 12.17
N ILE A 320 -26.14 22.90 13.06
CA ILE A 320 -25.13 21.88 12.80
C ILE A 320 -25.42 20.63 13.62
N TYR A 321 -25.03 19.47 13.10
CA TYR A 321 -24.91 18.25 13.90
C TYR A 321 -23.71 17.42 13.46
N LEU A 322 -23.34 16.43 14.28
CA LEU A 322 -22.19 15.58 14.04
C LEU A 322 -22.60 14.13 13.77
N THR A 323 -21.90 13.51 12.83
CA THR A 323 -21.95 12.06 12.60
C THR A 323 -20.54 11.48 12.52
N VAL A 324 -20.40 10.18 12.77
CA VAL A 324 -19.14 9.44 12.59
C VAL A 324 -19.34 8.24 11.66
N ASP A 325 -18.27 7.89 10.94
CA ASP A 325 -18.16 6.74 10.03
C ASP A 325 -19.36 6.63 9.07
N ASP A 326 -20.17 5.56 9.18
CA ASP A 326 -21.33 5.30 8.33
C ASP A 326 -22.55 6.20 8.65
N ASN A 327 -22.30 7.52 8.80
CA ASN A 327 -23.27 8.55 9.20
C ASN A 327 -23.99 8.26 10.53
N GLN A 328 -23.33 7.56 11.46
CA GLN A 328 -23.87 7.36 12.79
C GLN A 328 -23.98 8.70 13.52
N ARG A 329 -25.21 9.09 13.91
CA ARG A 329 -25.48 10.33 14.64
C ARG A 329 -24.83 10.26 16.04
N VAL A 330 -24.03 11.29 16.37
CA VAL A 330 -23.32 11.37 17.67
C VAL A 330 -23.66 12.62 18.48
N SER A 331 -24.40 13.56 17.92
CA SER A 331 -24.87 14.76 18.63
C SER A 331 -26.34 15.05 18.34
N GLU A 332 -26.99 15.79 19.25
CA GLU A 332 -28.23 16.50 18.92
C GLU A 332 -27.97 17.66 17.95
N ASP A 333 -29.04 18.32 17.49
CA ASP A 333 -28.93 19.56 16.74
C ASP A 333 -28.30 20.66 17.61
N ILE A 334 -27.30 21.35 17.08
CA ILE A 334 -26.60 22.47 17.73
C ILE A 334 -26.99 23.76 16.99
N PRO A 335 -27.84 24.61 17.58
CA PRO A 335 -28.25 25.86 16.97
C PRO A 335 -27.08 26.84 16.81
N THR A 336 -27.03 27.55 15.69
CA THR A 336 -26.07 28.63 15.43
C THR A 336 -26.83 29.92 15.14
N PRO A 337 -27.22 30.70 16.17
CA PRO A 337 -28.01 31.92 15.97
C PRO A 337 -27.27 32.97 15.12
N SER A 338 -28.04 33.81 14.42
CA SER A 338 -27.50 34.95 13.67
C SER A 338 -26.58 35.80 14.53
N THR A 339 -25.44 36.20 13.95
CA THR A 339 -24.47 37.10 14.58
C THR A 339 -24.51 38.50 13.99
N GLY A 340 -25.36 38.74 12.98
CA GLY A 340 -25.51 40.03 12.31
C GLY A 340 -24.46 40.34 11.24
N GLY A 341 -23.50 39.43 11.00
CA GLY A 341 -22.47 39.62 9.98
C GLY A 341 -21.64 38.37 9.72
N TRP A 342 -21.18 38.20 8.47
CA TRP A 342 -20.43 37.02 8.00
C TRP A 342 -19.05 36.83 8.62
N GLN A 343 -18.53 37.86 9.28
CA GLN A 343 -17.25 37.84 9.99
C GLN A 343 -17.42 38.32 11.45
N THR A 344 -18.65 38.33 11.97
CA THR A 344 -18.96 38.61 13.38
C THR A 344 -19.12 37.29 14.10
N TRP A 345 -18.12 36.87 14.87
CA TRP A 345 -18.02 35.49 15.35
C TRP A 345 -18.58 35.25 16.75
N ARG A 346 -19.27 34.12 16.92
CA ARG A 346 -19.79 33.63 18.21
C ARG A 346 -19.48 32.14 18.37
N SER A 347 -19.28 31.70 19.60
CA SER A 347 -19.18 30.29 19.97
C SER A 347 -20.53 29.76 20.45
N ASN A 348 -20.94 28.62 19.90
CA ASN A 348 -22.12 27.85 20.29
C ASN A 348 -21.66 26.51 20.90
N PHE A 349 -22.48 25.90 21.75
CA PHE A 349 -22.08 24.74 22.52
C PHE A 349 -23.08 23.60 22.38
N GLY A 350 -22.57 22.38 22.34
CA GLY A 350 -23.34 21.14 22.38
C GLY A 350 -22.55 20.02 23.06
N THR A 351 -23.11 18.81 23.02
CA THR A 351 -22.45 17.59 23.47
C THR A 351 -22.53 16.52 22.40
N CYS A 352 -21.59 15.59 22.43
CA CYS A 352 -21.58 14.42 21.56
C CYS A 352 -20.93 13.22 22.27
N THR A 353 -21.32 12.00 21.87
CA THR A 353 -20.73 10.75 22.37
C THR A 353 -19.89 10.12 21.28
N LEU A 354 -18.59 9.98 21.51
CA LEU A 354 -17.61 9.56 20.50
C LEU A 354 -16.97 8.21 20.83
N PRO A 355 -16.75 7.32 19.84
CA PRO A 355 -15.99 6.08 20.02
C PRO A 355 -14.47 6.34 20.08
N GLU A 356 -13.71 5.46 20.75
CA GLU A 356 -12.24 5.52 20.76
C GLU A 356 -11.66 4.99 19.44
N GLY A 357 -10.58 5.63 18.97
CA GLY A 357 -9.80 5.15 17.85
C GLY A 357 -9.85 6.10 16.66
N LYS A 358 -9.53 5.57 15.47
CA LYS A 358 -9.50 6.33 14.23
C LYS A 358 -10.88 6.29 13.56
N HIS A 359 -11.45 7.46 13.29
CA HIS A 359 -12.80 7.61 12.75
C HIS A 359 -12.88 8.69 11.68
N LEU A 360 -13.94 8.65 10.88
CA LEU A 360 -14.33 9.74 9.99
C LEU A 360 -15.41 10.58 10.67
N LEU A 361 -15.05 11.79 11.11
CA LEU A 361 -15.98 12.76 11.69
C LEU A 361 -16.60 13.60 10.57
N TYR A 362 -17.92 13.79 10.61
CA TYR A 362 -18.64 14.65 9.68
C TYR A 362 -19.30 15.80 10.43
N VAL A 363 -19.11 17.00 9.93
CA VAL A 363 -19.84 18.20 10.34
C VAL A 363 -20.96 18.41 9.33
N GLN A 364 -22.19 18.24 9.77
CA GLN A 364 -23.38 18.29 8.93
C GLN A 364 -24.09 19.63 9.12
N ILE A 365 -24.23 20.40 8.04
CA ILE A 365 -24.91 21.70 8.03
C ILE A 365 -26.39 21.43 7.72
N LYS A 366 -27.20 21.17 8.74
CA LYS A 366 -28.63 20.91 8.58
C LYS A 366 -29.37 22.13 8.03
N ARG A 367 -29.03 23.31 8.57
CA ARG A 367 -29.50 24.62 8.12
C ARG A 367 -28.32 25.57 8.06
N ALA A 368 -28.12 26.21 6.92
CA ALA A 368 -27.01 27.10 6.62
C ALA A 368 -27.20 28.50 7.23
N ASN A 369 -26.87 29.56 6.48
CA ASN A 369 -26.74 30.94 6.97
C ASN A 369 -25.54 31.17 7.90
N LEU A 370 -24.51 30.33 7.79
CA LEU A 370 -23.33 30.38 8.65
C LEU A 370 -22.03 30.24 7.85
N ASN A 371 -21.02 30.97 8.29
CA ASN A 371 -19.62 30.66 8.13
C ASN A 371 -19.18 29.83 9.35
N LEU A 372 -18.34 28.82 9.10
CA LEU A 372 -17.81 27.91 10.13
C LEU A 372 -16.30 28.09 10.22
N HIS A 373 -15.79 28.42 11.40
CA HIS A 373 -14.34 28.62 11.62
C HIS A 373 -13.68 27.38 12.20
N ARG A 374 -14.20 26.85 13.31
CA ARG A 374 -13.62 25.68 13.98
C ARG A 374 -14.61 25.00 14.92
N LEU A 375 -14.26 23.78 15.30
CA LEU A 375 -14.83 23.05 16.41
C LEU A 375 -13.74 22.75 17.44
N ILE A 376 -14.09 22.81 18.73
CA ILE A 376 -13.20 22.42 19.83
C ILE A 376 -13.90 21.33 20.64
N PHE A 377 -13.22 20.20 20.82
CA PHE A 377 -13.71 19.07 21.58
C PHE A 377 -12.98 18.98 22.91
N THR A 378 -13.74 18.94 24.01
CA THR A 378 -13.23 18.75 25.36
C THR A 378 -13.93 17.55 25.98
N LYS A 379 -13.17 16.59 26.51
CA LYS A 379 -13.72 15.45 27.23
C LYS A 379 -14.53 15.92 28.44
N LEU A 380 -15.69 15.32 28.68
CA LEU A 380 -16.54 15.60 29.85
C LEU A 380 -16.17 14.74 31.07
#